data_AF-A0A3D1G0U6-F1
#
_entry.id   AF-A0A3D1G0U6-F1
#
_cell.length_a   1.000
_cell.length_b   1.000
_cell.length_c   1.000
_cell.angle_alpha   90.00
_cell.angle_beta   90.00
_cell.angle_gamma   90.00
#
_symmetry.space_group_name_H-M   'P 1'
#
loop_
_entity.id
_entity.type
_entity.pdbx_description
1 polymer ?
#
loop_
_entity_poly.entity_id
_entity_poly.type
_entity_poly.pdbx_seq_one_letter_code
_entity_poly.pdbx_strand_id
1 'polypeptide(L)'
;MTKLLVANRGEIALRVMRSAREMGIKTVAVYSDVDRRAPHVLFADEAVCLGPAPSSESYLKGDKIIAFAKELGVDAVHPGYGFLSENAAFAAAVEAAGITFVGPR
;
A
#
# COMPACT_ATOMS: atom_id res chain seq x y z
N MET A 1 7.76 6.94 12.25
CA MET A 1 7.44 6.07 11.11
C MET A 1 8.72 5.73 10.40
N THR A 2 8.98 4.45 10.19
CA THR A 2 10.20 3.89 9.57
C THR A 2 9.90 3.05 8.33
N LYS A 3 8.68 2.50 8.20
CA LYS A 3 8.25 1.70 7.06
C LYS A 3 6.81 2.04 6.65
N LEU A 4 6.61 2.32 5.36
CA LEU A 4 5.34 2.74 4.76
C LEU A 4 4.92 1.77 3.65
N LEU A 5 3.71 1.24 3.71
CA LEU A 5 3.10 0.52 2.59
C LEU A 5 2.23 1.48 1.77
N VAL A 6 2.37 1.44 0.45
CA VAL A 6 1.51 2.21 -0.46
C VAL A 6 0.46 1.31 -1.08
N ALA A 7 -0.79 1.45 -0.64
CA ALA A 7 -1.94 0.64 -1.07
C ALA A 7 -2.52 1.14 -2.41
N ASN A 8 -1.64 1.31 -3.40
CA ASN A 8 -1.99 1.78 -4.74
C ASN A 8 -0.96 1.28 -5.78
N ARG A 9 -1.13 1.64 -7.05
CA ARG A 9 -0.24 1.28 -8.16
C ARG A 9 0.16 2.49 -8.99
N GLY A 10 1.02 2.26 -9.98
CA GLY A 10 1.31 3.26 -11.01
C GLY A 10 2.06 4.49 -10.50
N GLU A 11 1.80 5.63 -11.14
CA GLU A 11 2.44 6.91 -10.89
C GLU A 11 2.21 7.43 -9.46
N ILE A 12 1.02 7.24 -8.89
CA ILE A 12 0.73 7.72 -7.54
C ILE A 12 1.51 6.92 -6.49
N ALA A 13 1.67 5.61 -6.70
CA ALA A 13 2.50 4.80 -5.83
C ALA A 13 3.96 5.28 -5.87
N LEU A 14 4.51 5.52 -7.05
CA LEU A 14 5.84 6.12 -7.22
C LEU A 14 5.95 7.50 -6.57
N ARG A 15 4.94 8.36 -6.76
CA ARG A 15 4.92 9.71 -6.22
C ARG A 15 5.02 9.73 -4.70
N VAL A 16 4.29 8.84 -4.03
CA VAL A 16 4.31 8.70 -2.56
C VAL A 16 5.64 8.11 -2.11
N MET A 17 6.09 7.02 -2.73
CA MET A 17 7.34 6.35 -2.35
C MET A 17 8.58 7.23 -2.53
N ARG A 18 8.60 8.12 -3.54
CA ARG A 18 9.67 9.11 -3.70
C ARG A 18 9.80 10.02 -2.48
N SER A 19 8.70 10.60 -2.00
CA SER A 19 8.74 11.44 -0.80
C SER A 19 9.08 10.64 0.46
N ALA A 20 8.58 9.42 0.60
CA ALA A 20 8.96 8.55 1.71
C ALA A 20 10.48 8.29 1.72
N ARG A 21 11.06 8.00 0.56
CA ARG A 21 12.49 7.75 0.39
C ARG A 21 13.35 8.98 0.67
N GLU A 22 12.92 10.17 0.25
CA GLU A 22 13.58 11.45 0.59
C GLU A 22 13.65 11.69 2.11
N MET A 23 12.67 11.15 2.85
CA MET A 23 12.60 11.20 4.31
C MET A 23 13.30 10.03 5.01
N GLY A 24 13.94 9.12 4.27
CA GLY A 24 14.60 7.92 4.82
C GLY A 24 13.65 6.83 5.31
N ILE A 25 12.39 6.83 4.86
CA ILE A 25 11.38 5.83 5.21
C ILE A 25 11.43 4.68 4.19
N LYS A 26 11.48 3.44 4.67
CA LYS A 26 11.41 2.24 3.82
C LYS A 26 10.02 2.08 3.22
N THR A 27 9.94 1.59 1.99
CA THR A 27 8.71 1.54 1.20
C THR A 27 8.33 0.11 0.81
N VAL A 28 7.04 -0.20 0.93
CA VAL A 28 6.45 -1.47 0.47
C VAL A 28 5.42 -1.17 -0.62
N ALA A 29 5.61 -1.73 -1.80
CA ALA A 29 4.60 -1.72 -2.87
C ALA A 29 3.68 -2.94 -2.79
N VAL A 30 2.43 -2.75 -3.17
CA VAL A 30 1.51 -3.86 -3.46
C VAL A 30 1.30 -3.97 -4.96
N TYR A 31 1.07 -5.18 -5.47
CA TYR A 31 0.85 -5.39 -6.89
C TYR A 31 -0.08 -6.57 -7.21
N SER A 32 -0.72 -6.52 -8.38
CA SER A 32 -1.39 -7.67 -9.00
C SER A 32 -0.40 -8.47 -9.86
N ASP A 33 -0.69 -9.72 -10.19
CA ASP A 33 0.24 -10.58 -10.95
C ASP A 33 0.76 -9.96 -12.25
N VAL A 34 -0.09 -9.19 -12.95
CA VAL A 34 0.29 -8.51 -14.20
C VAL A 34 1.15 -7.28 -13.97
N ASP A 35 1.14 -6.73 -12.76
CA ASP A 35 1.92 -5.56 -12.35
C ASP A 35 3.28 -5.93 -11.75
N ARG A 36 3.67 -7.21 -11.72
CA ARG A 36 4.92 -7.70 -11.10
C ARG A 36 6.19 -6.95 -11.55
N ARG A 37 6.19 -6.43 -12.78
CA ARG A 37 7.31 -5.65 -13.35
C ARG A 37 6.96 -4.17 -13.53
N ALA A 38 5.88 -3.70 -12.91
CA ALA A 38 5.47 -2.30 -13.02
C ALA A 38 6.51 -1.39 -12.34
N PRO A 39 6.68 -0.15 -12.82
CA PRO A 39 7.68 0.78 -12.29
C PRO A 39 7.62 1.01 -10.78
N HIS A 40 6.41 1.06 -10.18
CA HIS A 40 6.27 1.25 -8.74
C HIS A 40 6.77 0.04 -7.94
N VAL A 41 6.57 -1.18 -8.45
CA VAL A 41 7.07 -2.41 -7.83
C VAL A 41 8.59 -2.45 -7.83
N LEU A 42 9.21 -2.10 -8.97
CA LEU A 42 10.66 -2.08 -9.11
C LEU A 42 11.34 -0.95 -8.32
N PHE A 43 10.59 0.08 -7.94
CA PHE A 43 11.10 1.22 -7.19
C PHE A 43 11.11 1.00 -5.67
N ALA A 44 10.16 0.21 -5.16
CA ALA A 44 9.98 -0.04 -3.73
C ALA A 44 11.12 -0.87 -3.14
N ASP A 45 11.36 -0.71 -1.84
CA ASP A 45 12.35 -1.53 -1.12
C ASP A 45 11.88 -2.98 -0.97
N GLU A 46 10.57 -3.17 -0.79
CA GLU A 46 9.89 -4.47 -0.72
C GLU A 46 8.59 -4.43 -1.55
N ALA A 47 8.13 -5.60 -2.02
CA ALA A 47 6.85 -5.67 -2.72
C ALA A 47 6.13 -7.00 -2.51
N VAL A 48 4.79 -6.95 -2.40
CA VAL A 48 3.93 -8.11 -2.18
C VAL A 48 2.84 -8.27 -3.25
N CYS A 49 2.62 -9.51 -3.68
CA CYS A 49 1.55 -9.82 -4.64
C CYS A 49 0.21 -9.97 -3.89
N LEU A 50 -0.80 -9.21 -4.30
CA LEU A 50 -2.16 -9.29 -3.78
C LEU A 50 -2.98 -10.39 -4.45
N GLY A 51 -2.63 -10.78 -5.68
CA GLY A 51 -3.33 -11.79 -6.47
C GLY A 51 -3.50 -11.39 -7.94
N PRO A 52 -4.56 -11.87 -8.61
CA PRO A 52 -4.72 -11.77 -10.06
C PRO A 52 -5.01 -10.34 -10.53
N ALA A 53 -5.01 -10.16 -11.85
CA ALA A 53 -5.13 -8.86 -12.51
C ALA A 53 -6.34 -7.99 -12.10
N PRO A 54 -7.56 -8.52 -11.88
CA PRO A 54 -8.70 -7.68 -11.54
C PRO A 54 -8.51 -6.96 -10.19
N SER A 55 -8.76 -5.66 -10.16
CA SER A 55 -8.64 -4.86 -8.93
C SER A 55 -9.55 -5.36 -7.80
N SER A 56 -10.73 -5.89 -8.14
CA SER A 56 -11.66 -6.52 -7.19
C SER A 56 -11.07 -7.74 -6.46
N GLU A 57 -10.03 -8.36 -7.04
CA GLU A 57 -9.34 -9.54 -6.51
C GLU A 57 -7.94 -9.24 -5.98
N SER A 58 -7.44 -8.02 -6.23
CA SER A 58 -6.13 -7.51 -5.82
C SER A 58 -6.24 -6.19 -5.02
N TYR A 59 -6.15 -5.03 -5.67
CA TYR A 59 -6.03 -3.71 -5.03
C TYR A 59 -7.22 -3.30 -4.14
N LEU A 60 -8.40 -3.90 -4.32
CA LEU A 60 -9.59 -3.68 -3.49
C LEU A 60 -9.72 -4.72 -2.36
N LYS A 61 -8.78 -5.67 -2.23
CA LYS A 61 -8.74 -6.63 -1.11
C LYS A 61 -8.03 -6.02 0.09
N GLY A 62 -8.72 -5.11 0.79
CA GLY A 62 -8.22 -4.44 1.99
C GLY A 62 -7.66 -5.39 3.04
N ASP A 63 -8.35 -6.51 3.31
CA ASP A 63 -7.90 -7.52 4.27
C ASP A 63 -6.53 -8.10 3.93
N LYS A 64 -6.26 -8.36 2.63
CA LYS A 64 -4.95 -8.85 2.18
C LYS A 64 -3.86 -7.80 2.38
N ILE A 65 -4.17 -6.54 2.07
CA ILE A 65 -3.24 -5.42 2.25
C ILE A 65 -2.87 -5.28 3.74
N ILE A 66 -3.86 -5.33 4.63
CA ILE A 66 -3.64 -5.25 6.09
C ILE A 66 -2.84 -6.46 6.58
N ALA A 67 -3.15 -7.67 6.10
CA ALA A 67 -2.40 -8.88 6.47
C ALA A 67 -0.91 -8.76 6.13
N PHE A 68 -0.57 -8.34 4.91
CA PHE A 68 0.82 -8.12 4.53
C PHE A 68 1.46 -6.95 5.28
N ALA A 69 0.73 -5.87 5.54
CA ALA A 69 1.24 -4.75 6.32
C ALA A 69 1.65 -5.19 7.73
N LYS A 70 0.86 -6.06 8.37
CA LYS A 70 1.18 -6.65 9.68
C LYS A 70 2.37 -7.60 9.60
N GLU A 71 2.39 -8.52 8.63
CA GLU A 71 3.47 -9.49 8.45
C GLU A 71 4.83 -8.80 8.25
N LEU A 72 4.84 -7.71 7.48
CA LEU A 72 6.04 -6.96 7.15
C LEU A 72 6.42 -5.90 8.19
N GLY A 73 5.66 -5.76 9.28
CA GLY A 73 5.90 -4.78 10.34
C GLY A 73 5.86 -3.34 9.82
N VAL A 74 4.87 -3.02 9.00
CA VAL A 74 4.67 -1.68 8.44
C VAL A 74 4.02 -0.77 9.48
N ASP A 75 4.52 0.46 9.61
CA ASP A 75 4.01 1.44 10.57
C ASP A 75 2.76 2.18 10.06
N ALA A 76 2.66 2.38 8.74
CA ALA A 76 1.57 3.12 8.12
C ALA A 76 1.21 2.62 6.71
N VAL A 77 -0.04 2.86 6.33
CA VAL A 77 -0.55 2.63 4.97
C VAL A 77 -0.99 3.95 4.36
N HIS A 78 -0.45 4.27 3.19
CA HIS A 78 -0.90 5.40 2.38
C HIS A 78 -1.75 4.89 1.21
N PRO A 79 -3.02 5.28 1.08
CA PRO A 79 -3.90 4.74 0.04
C PRO A 79 -3.75 5.42 -1.32
N GLY A 80 -3.11 6.59 -1.39
CA GLY A 80 -3.06 7.38 -2.62
C GLY A 80 -4.44 7.97 -2.92
N TYR A 81 -4.91 7.82 -4.16
CA TYR A 81 -6.28 8.18 -4.57
C TYR A 81 -6.97 7.02 -5.28
N GLY A 82 -8.30 7.05 -5.29
CA GLY A 82 -9.10 5.93 -5.77
C GLY A 82 -8.90 4.66 -4.93
N PHE A 83 -9.33 3.52 -5.47
CA PHE A 83 -9.35 2.24 -4.74
C PHE A 83 -9.97 2.37 -3.35
N LEU A 84 -9.16 2.25 -2.29
CA LEU A 84 -9.60 2.23 -0.91
C LEU A 84 -9.36 3.56 -0.19
N SER A 85 -8.93 4.62 -0.88
CA SER A 85 -8.60 5.92 -0.27
C SER A 85 -9.77 6.60 0.44
N GLU A 86 -10.99 6.35 -0.03
CA GLU A 86 -12.23 6.93 0.51
C GLU A 86 -13.15 5.85 1.09
N ASN A 87 -12.58 4.70 1.47
CA ASN A 87 -13.31 3.61 2.10
C ASN A 87 -13.12 3.68 3.62
N ALA A 88 -14.13 4.22 4.32
CA ALA A 88 -14.09 4.37 5.79
C ALA A 88 -13.90 3.04 6.53
N ALA A 89 -14.47 1.94 6.01
CA ALA A 89 -14.30 0.62 6.63
C ALA A 89 -12.85 0.13 6.52
N PHE A 90 -12.18 0.39 5.40
CA PHE A 90 -10.75 0.09 5.24
C PHE A 90 -9.89 0.94 6.16
N ALA A 91 -10.12 2.25 6.23
CA ALA A 91 -9.39 3.14 7.15
C ALA A 91 -9.51 2.66 8.61
N ALA A 92 -10.73 2.38 9.06
CA ALA A 92 -10.99 1.85 10.40
C ALA A 92 -10.31 0.49 10.63
N ALA A 93 -10.28 -0.40 9.63
CA ALA A 93 -9.63 -1.70 9.74
C ALA A 93 -8.10 -1.58 9.82
N VAL A 94 -7.49 -0.63 9.10
CA VAL A 94 -6.06 -0.32 9.18
C VAL A 94 -5.71 0.17 10.59
N GLU A 95 -6.48 1.11 11.14
CA GLU A 95 -6.27 1.63 12.49
C GLU A 95 -6.50 0.55 13.56
N ALA A 96 -7.55 -0.27 13.42
CA ALA A 96 -7.81 -1.40 14.31
C ALA A 96 -6.70 -2.47 14.28
N ALA A 97 -5.95 -2.55 13.17
CA ALA A 97 -4.76 -3.38 13.06
C ALA A 97 -3.51 -2.78 13.72
N GLY A 98 -3.60 -1.59 14.32
CA GLY A 98 -2.49 -0.88 14.94
C GLY A 98 -1.58 -0.16 13.95
N ILE A 99 -2.04 0.03 12.71
CA ILE A 99 -1.29 0.66 11.62
C ILE A 99 -1.86 2.06 11.38
N THR A 100 -1.00 3.04 11.10
CA THR A 100 -1.46 4.41 10.83
C THR A 100 -2.06 4.49 9.42
N PHE A 101 -3.30 4.95 9.29
CA PHE A 101 -3.88 5.32 8.00
C PHE A 101 -3.46 6.75 7.64
N VAL A 102 -2.73 6.93 6.53
CA VAL A 102 -2.30 8.26 6.06
C VAL A 102 -3.40 8.87 5.19
N GLY A 103 -4.39 9.49 5.84
CA GLY A 103 -5.53 10.12 5.18
C GLY A 103 -6.49 10.79 6.17
N PRO A 104 -7.66 11.26 5.71
CA PRO A 104 -8.72 11.74 6.58
C PRO A 104 -9.23 10.66 7.54
N ARG A 105 -9.81 11.10 8.66
CA ARG A 105 -10.50 10.24 9.63
C ARG A 105 -11.98 10.16 9.33
#